data_AF-A0A967VW27-F1
#
_entry.id   AF-A0A967VW27-F1
#
_cell.length_a   1.000
_cell.length_b   1.000
_cell.length_c   1.000
_cell.angle_alpha   90.00
_cell.angle_beta   90.00
_cell.angle_gamma   90.00
#
_symmetry.space_group_name_H-M   'P 1'
#
loop_
_entity.id
_entity.type
_entity.pdbx_description
1 polymer ?
#
loop_
_entity_poly.entity_id
_entity_poly.type
_entity_poly.pdbx_seq_one_letter_code
_entity_poly.pdbx_strand_id
1 'polypeptide(L)'
;MPADQRAIYLLHDIFGYTFDEVAEMVDKNAAACRKAAQRARQRIQSNTLPDDLPKEEEQYIIEQFLQALQDRNIDKLQALLTDDAVLYSDGGGKAEAAPKPIISAKKISKFLVSIADRNEGHVEIEFTYVNNRLGFQAYIKGELHSIWTFSLKKNTIIRIFSILNPDKLPKED
;
A
#
# COMPACT_ATOMS: atom_id res chain seq x y z
N MET A 1 -8.62 11.51 1.26
CA MET A 1 -9.52 12.46 0.56
C MET A 1 -10.95 12.21 1.02
N PRO A 2 -11.79 13.23 1.28
CA PRO A 2 -13.19 13.06 1.64
C PRO A 2 -13.98 12.27 0.58
N ALA A 3 -14.96 11.48 1.03
CA ALA A 3 -15.75 10.61 0.16
C ALA A 3 -16.54 11.39 -0.91
N ASP A 4 -17.05 12.58 -0.55
CA ASP A 4 -17.80 13.44 -1.47
C ASP A 4 -16.92 14.02 -2.59
N GLN A 5 -15.73 14.52 -2.25
CA GLN A 5 -14.74 14.98 -3.22
C GLN A 5 -14.30 13.86 -4.15
N ARG A 6 -14.13 12.64 -3.62
CA ARG A 6 -13.81 11.45 -4.41
C ARG A 6 -14.94 11.11 -5.39
N ALA A 7 -16.19 11.05 -4.92
CA ALA A 7 -17.34 10.71 -5.75
C ALA A 7 -17.52 11.71 -6.90
N ILE A 8 -17.47 13.01 -6.58
CA ILE A 8 -17.61 14.08 -7.58
C ILE A 8 -16.47 14.03 -8.61
N TYR A 9 -15.23 13.82 -8.17
CA TYR A 9 -14.09 13.66 -9.08
C TYR A 9 -14.24 12.42 -9.98
N LEU A 10 -14.62 11.26 -9.44
CA LEU A 10 -14.80 10.04 -10.24
C LEU A 10 -15.88 10.25 -11.31
N LEU A 11 -17.04 10.79 -10.94
CA LEU A 11 -18.14 11.01 -11.87
C LEU A 11 -17.78 12.01 -12.97
N HIS A 12 -17.19 13.15 -12.61
CA HIS A 12 -16.88 14.18 -13.60
C HIS A 12 -15.59 13.89 -14.39
N ASP A 13 -14.47 13.68 -13.71
CA ASP A 13 -13.14 13.63 -14.33
C ASP A 13 -12.82 12.27 -14.96
N ILE A 14 -13.37 11.17 -14.42
CA ILE A 14 -13.08 9.80 -14.91
C ILE A 14 -14.22 9.27 -15.78
N PHE A 15 -15.47 9.47 -15.38
CA PHE A 15 -16.63 8.96 -16.11
C PHE A 15 -17.27 9.97 -17.07
N GLY A 16 -16.84 11.23 -17.05
CA GLY A 16 -17.20 12.23 -18.05
C GLY A 16 -18.57 12.89 -17.87
N TYR A 17 -19.25 12.72 -16.72
CA TYR A 17 -20.50 13.41 -16.43
C TYR A 17 -20.30 14.91 -16.29
N THR A 18 -21.28 15.71 -16.69
CA THR A 18 -21.29 17.16 -16.46
C THR A 18 -21.47 17.49 -14.97
N PHE A 19 -21.07 18.70 -14.56
CA PHE A 19 -21.26 19.13 -13.16
C PHE A 19 -22.73 19.24 -12.75
N ASP A 20 -23.63 19.44 -13.71
CA ASP A 20 -25.08 19.52 -13.46
C ASP A 20 -25.65 18.12 -13.21
N GLU A 21 -25.27 17.12 -14.03
CA GLU A 21 -25.63 15.71 -13.79
C GLU A 21 -25.06 15.19 -12.45
N VAL A 22 -23.80 15.53 -12.13
CA VAL A 22 -23.19 15.14 -10.86
C VAL A 22 -23.91 15.80 -9.68
N ALA A 23 -24.30 17.08 -9.82
CA ALA A 23 -25.03 17.82 -8.79
C ALA A 23 -26.35 17.13 -8.41
N GLU A 24 -27.10 16.65 -9.40
CA GLU A 24 -28.31 15.85 -9.19
C GLU A 24 -28.02 14.54 -8.47
N MET A 25 -26.96 13.82 -8.86
CA MET A 25 -26.60 12.52 -8.26
C MET A 25 -26.14 12.61 -6.79
N VAL A 26 -25.48 13.71 -6.41
CA VAL A 26 -24.88 13.87 -5.07
C VAL A 26 -25.64 14.82 -4.16
N ASP A 27 -26.83 15.28 -4.57
CA ASP A 27 -27.68 16.24 -3.86
C ASP A 27 -26.91 17.52 -3.46
N LYS A 28 -26.26 18.15 -4.45
CA LYS A 28 -25.53 19.41 -4.31
C LYS A 28 -25.81 20.32 -5.50
N ASN A 29 -25.35 21.56 -5.44
CA ASN A 29 -25.35 22.42 -6.62
C ASN A 29 -24.05 22.27 -7.42
N ALA A 30 -24.10 22.60 -8.71
CA ALA A 30 -22.96 22.47 -9.64
C ALA A 30 -21.74 23.30 -9.21
N ALA A 31 -21.92 24.46 -8.57
CA ALA A 31 -20.81 25.27 -8.07
C ALA A 31 -20.04 24.57 -6.93
N ALA A 32 -20.76 23.91 -6.02
CA ALA A 32 -20.18 23.09 -4.97
C ALA A 32 -19.42 21.88 -5.55
N CYS A 33 -19.97 21.23 -6.58
CA CYS A 33 -19.31 20.13 -7.28
C CYS A 33 -18.01 20.58 -7.96
N ARG A 34 -18.00 21.73 -8.67
CA ARG A 34 -16.78 22.31 -9.27
C ARG A 34 -15.68 22.54 -8.23
N LYS A 35 -16.04 23.14 -7.09
CA LYS A 35 -15.09 23.40 -5.99
C LYS A 35 -14.57 22.11 -5.36
N ALA A 36 -15.43 21.10 -5.21
CA ALA A 36 -15.05 19.79 -4.70
C ALA A 36 -14.08 19.07 -5.65
N ALA A 37 -14.36 19.06 -6.97
CA ALA A 37 -13.49 18.49 -8.00
C ALA A 37 -12.13 19.21 -8.04
N GLN A 38 -12.11 20.55 -7.97
CA GLN A 38 -10.85 21.31 -7.91
C GLN A 38 -9.99 20.90 -6.70
N ARG A 39 -10.60 20.77 -5.52
CA ARG A 39 -9.91 20.30 -4.30
C ARG A 39 -9.44 18.86 -4.42
N ALA A 40 -10.22 17.99 -5.06
CA ALA A 40 -9.82 16.61 -5.35
C ALA A 40 -8.58 16.57 -6.25
N ARG A 41 -8.58 17.33 -7.36
CA ARG A 41 -7.43 17.46 -8.27
C ARG A 41 -6.17 17.92 -7.57
N GLN A 42 -6.26 18.98 -6.75
CA GLN A 42 -5.13 19.48 -5.97
C GLN A 42 -4.57 18.41 -5.03
N ARG A 43 -5.45 17.64 -4.36
CA ARG A 43 -5.04 16.55 -3.48
C ARG A 43 -4.37 15.41 -4.25
N ILE A 44 -4.90 15.03 -5.41
CA ILE A 44 -4.34 13.97 -6.26
C ILE A 44 -2.95 14.38 -6.77
N GLN A 45 -2.81 15.60 -7.28
CA GLN A 45 -1.51 16.14 -7.74
C GLN A 45 -0.48 16.26 -6.61
N SER A 46 -0.91 16.54 -5.37
CA SER A 46 -0.01 16.55 -4.21
C SER A 46 0.37 15.15 -3.73
N ASN A 47 -0.32 14.12 -4.22
CA ASN A 47 -0.21 12.74 -3.74
C ASN A 47 0.11 11.77 -4.88
N THR A 48 0.72 12.27 -5.97
CA THR A 48 1.15 11.47 -7.11
C THR A 48 1.96 10.29 -6.61
N LEU A 49 1.46 9.09 -6.90
CA LEU A 49 2.23 7.87 -6.72
C LEU A 49 3.52 8.06 -7.51
N PRO A 50 4.70 7.75 -6.94
CA PRO A 50 5.94 7.91 -7.68
C PRO A 50 5.88 7.06 -8.94
N ASP A 51 6.52 7.56 -10.01
CA ASP A 51 6.54 6.98 -11.35
C ASP A 51 6.65 5.44 -11.31
N ASP A 52 5.87 4.78 -12.17
CA ASP A 52 5.92 3.34 -12.35
C ASP A 52 7.34 2.95 -12.79
N LEU A 53 8.05 2.23 -11.93
CA LEU A 53 9.32 1.61 -12.29
C LEU A 53 9.09 0.52 -13.33
N PRO A 54 10.09 0.19 -14.17
CA PRO A 54 10.10 -1.07 -14.89
C PRO A 54 9.88 -2.23 -13.91
N LYS A 55 9.09 -3.22 -14.32
CA LYS A 55 8.68 -4.35 -13.46
C LYS A 55 9.88 -5.12 -12.91
N GLU A 56 10.92 -5.25 -13.72
CA GLU A 56 12.16 -5.94 -13.37
C GLU A 56 12.91 -5.22 -12.23
N GLU A 57 12.89 -3.88 -12.22
CA GLU A 57 13.51 -3.09 -11.16
C GLU A 57 12.70 -3.16 -9.85
N GLU A 58 11.36 -3.11 -9.95
CA GLU A 58 10.48 -3.30 -8.79
C GLU A 58 10.69 -4.68 -8.15
N GLN A 59 10.78 -5.74 -8.97
CA GLN A 59 11.04 -7.10 -8.51
C GLN A 59 12.39 -7.21 -7.82
N TYR A 60 13.46 -6.70 -8.44
CA TYR A 60 14.79 -6.74 -7.85
C TYR A 60 14.83 -6.09 -6.45
N ILE A 61 14.17 -4.95 -6.27
CA ILE A 61 14.15 -4.28 -4.96
C ILE A 61 13.39 -5.10 -3.91
N ILE A 62 12.28 -5.73 -4.29
CA ILE A 62 11.50 -6.57 -3.38
C ILE A 62 12.28 -7.85 -3.03
N GLU A 63 13.00 -8.46 -3.97
CA GLU A 63 13.90 -9.60 -3.72
C GLU A 63 15.01 -9.23 -2.73
N GLN A 64 15.65 -8.08 -2.91
CA GLN A 64 16.68 -7.58 -2.00
C GLN A 64 16.13 -7.30 -0.60
N PHE A 65 14.89 -6.80 -0.51
CA PHE A 65 14.18 -6.61 0.74
C PHE A 65 13.91 -7.94 1.45
N LEU A 66 13.41 -8.94 0.72
CA LEU A 66 13.16 -10.28 1.24
C LEU A 66 14.45 -10.97 1.70
N GLN A 67 15.52 -10.86 0.93
CA GLN A 67 16.83 -11.40 1.31
C GLN A 67 17.37 -10.71 2.57
N ALA A 68 17.27 -9.39 2.66
CA ALA A 68 17.70 -8.66 3.86
C ALA A 68 16.88 -9.06 5.10
N LEU A 69 15.58 -9.33 4.93
CA LEU A 69 14.71 -9.83 5.99
C LEU A 69 15.10 -11.26 6.41
N GLN A 70 15.36 -12.15 5.45
CA GLN A 70 15.83 -13.51 5.69
C GLN A 70 17.21 -13.52 6.37
N ASP A 71 18.11 -12.60 6.05
CA ASP A 71 19.42 -12.46 6.68
C ASP A 71 19.35 -11.79 8.07
N ARG A 72 18.17 -11.31 8.49
CA ARG A 72 17.97 -10.44 9.68
C ARG A 72 18.86 -9.20 9.62
N ASN A 73 19.16 -8.72 8.41
CA ASN A 73 20.09 -7.64 8.18
C ASN A 73 19.38 -6.28 8.24
N ILE A 74 19.34 -5.72 9.45
CA ILE A 74 18.72 -4.43 9.75
C ILE A 74 19.31 -3.28 8.93
N ASP A 75 20.62 -3.31 8.62
CA ASP A 75 21.29 -2.23 7.89
C ASP A 75 20.93 -2.27 6.40
N LYS A 76 20.86 -3.45 5.79
CA LYS A 76 20.36 -3.63 4.42
C LYS A 76 18.90 -3.22 4.29
N LEU A 77 18.04 -3.60 5.25
CA LEU A 77 16.63 -3.16 5.25
C LEU A 77 16.51 -1.64 5.33
N GLN A 78 17.29 -0.99 6.21
CA GLN A 78 17.29 0.47 6.31
C GLN A 78 17.77 1.14 5.02
N ALA A 79 18.79 0.60 4.35
CA ALA A 79 19.31 1.16 3.10
C ALA A 79 18.30 1.11 1.94
N LEU A 80 17.32 0.19 2.00
CA LEU A 80 16.24 0.09 1.01
C LEU A 80 15.06 1.02 1.29
N LEU A 81 15.01 1.67 2.46
CA LEU A 81 13.92 2.52 2.91
C LEU A 81 14.32 3.99 2.91
N THR A 82 13.39 4.90 2.62
CA THR A 82 13.62 6.32 2.94
C THR A 82 13.54 6.56 4.44
N ASP A 83 14.23 7.59 4.93
CA ASP A 83 14.23 7.92 6.37
C ASP A 83 12.83 8.12 6.95
N ASP A 84 11.91 8.61 6.13
CA ASP A 84 10.50 8.88 6.42
C ASP A 84 9.54 7.77 5.96
N ALA A 85 10.07 6.60 5.58
CA ALA A 85 9.26 5.48 5.12
C ALA A 85 8.20 5.09 6.16
N VAL A 86 7.05 4.63 5.68
CA VAL A 86 5.90 4.28 6.52
C VAL A 86 5.42 2.87 6.24
N LEU A 87 5.32 2.04 7.28
CA LEU A 87 4.66 0.75 7.23
C LEU A 87 3.23 0.86 7.77
N TYR A 88 2.28 0.41 6.96
CA TYR A 88 0.88 0.25 7.32
C TYR A 88 0.55 -1.23 7.41
N SER A 89 -0.18 -1.62 8.44
CA SER A 89 -0.67 -2.99 8.60
C SER A 89 -2.15 -2.97 8.91
N ASP A 90 -2.92 -3.83 8.25
CA ASP A 90 -4.35 -3.99 8.48
C ASP A 90 -4.66 -5.42 8.90
N GLY A 91 -4.95 -5.60 10.19
CA GLY A 91 -5.43 -6.87 10.76
C GLY A 91 -6.94 -6.93 10.95
N GLY A 92 -7.69 -5.85 10.68
CA GLY A 92 -9.15 -5.80 10.87
C GLY A 92 -9.65 -6.09 12.29
N GLY A 93 -8.77 -6.05 13.30
CA GLY A 93 -9.08 -6.52 14.66
C GLY A 93 -9.15 -8.05 14.82
N LYS A 94 -8.81 -8.79 13.75
CA LYS A 94 -8.86 -10.26 13.67
C LYS A 94 -7.47 -10.91 13.61
N ALA A 95 -6.46 -10.15 13.18
CA ALA A 95 -5.06 -10.57 13.14
C ALA A 95 -4.17 -9.56 13.88
N GLU A 96 -3.02 -10.02 14.39
CA GLU A 96 -2.02 -9.16 15.04
C GLU A 96 -1.36 -8.26 13.99
N ALA A 97 -1.73 -6.98 14.01
CA ALA A 97 -1.18 -5.95 13.15
C ALA A 97 -0.73 -4.75 14.00
N ALA A 98 0.23 -3.96 13.51
CA ALA A 98 0.60 -2.72 14.17
C ALA A 98 -0.63 -1.77 14.16
N PRO A 99 -1.11 -1.33 15.34
CA PRO A 99 -2.34 -0.54 15.44
C PRO A 99 -2.17 0.90 14.93
N LYS A 100 -0.93 1.36 14.82
CA LYS A 100 -0.56 2.66 14.27
C LYS A 100 0.52 2.47 13.20
N PRO A 101 0.56 3.32 12.17
CA PRO A 101 1.63 3.27 11.19
C PRO A 101 3.00 3.41 11.85
N ILE A 102 3.96 2.58 11.41
CA ILE A 102 5.34 2.65 11.88
C ILE A 102 6.09 3.59 10.94
N ILE A 103 6.58 4.70 11.49
CA ILE A 103 7.28 5.74 10.74
C ILE A 103 8.77 5.65 11.07
N SER A 104 9.61 5.63 10.04
CA SER A 104 11.08 5.55 10.04
C SER A 104 11.63 4.20 9.58
N ALA A 105 12.60 4.26 8.65
CA ALA A 105 13.39 3.13 8.19
C ALA A 105 13.90 2.25 9.35
N LYS A 106 14.46 2.88 10.40
CA LYS A 106 15.02 2.18 11.57
C LYS A 106 13.96 1.41 12.36
N LYS A 107 12.79 2.00 12.59
CA LYS A 107 11.71 1.35 13.36
C LYS A 107 11.08 0.22 12.54
N ILE A 108 10.87 0.46 11.26
CA ILE A 108 10.34 -0.55 10.32
C ILE A 108 11.29 -1.75 10.27
N SER A 109 12.59 -1.53 10.08
CA SER A 109 13.57 -2.63 9.95
C SER A 109 13.63 -3.49 11.20
N LYS A 110 13.65 -2.87 12.40
CA LYS A 110 13.61 -3.61 13.68
C LYS A 110 12.31 -4.41 13.86
N PHE A 111 11.19 -3.81 13.49
CA PHE A 111 9.89 -4.46 13.58
C PHE A 111 9.80 -5.68 12.65
N LEU A 112 10.26 -5.56 11.41
CA LEU A 112 10.26 -6.65 10.44
C LEU A 112 11.15 -7.81 10.88
N VAL A 113 12.36 -7.53 11.37
CA VAL A 113 13.25 -8.58 11.92
C VAL A 113 12.60 -9.30 13.11
N SER A 114 11.94 -8.57 14.00
CA SER A 114 11.18 -9.18 15.11
C SER A 114 10.01 -10.06 14.65
N ILE A 115 9.42 -9.80 13.48
CA ILE A 115 8.42 -10.69 12.88
C ILE A 115 9.09 -11.92 12.28
N ALA A 116 10.20 -11.74 11.56
CA ALA A 116 10.95 -12.84 10.95
C ALA A 116 11.45 -13.84 12.01
N ASP A 117 11.97 -13.35 13.14
CA ASP A 117 12.43 -14.20 14.25
C ASP A 117 11.29 -15.02 14.88
N ARG A 118 10.07 -14.47 14.92
CA ARG A 118 8.88 -15.17 15.46
C ARG A 118 8.37 -16.29 14.56
N ASN A 119 8.69 -16.25 13.26
CA ASN A 119 8.15 -17.16 12.24
C ASN A 119 9.24 -17.96 11.52
N GLU A 120 10.39 -18.15 12.17
CA GLU A 120 11.55 -18.81 11.59
C GLU A 120 11.21 -20.19 11.01
N GLY A 121 11.56 -20.41 9.73
CA GLY A 121 11.38 -21.68 9.04
C GLY A 121 9.95 -22.03 8.61
N HIS A 122 9.00 -21.11 8.73
CA HIS A 122 7.58 -21.38 8.51
C HIS A 122 6.88 -20.42 7.54
N VAL A 123 7.64 -19.61 6.79
CA VAL A 123 7.07 -18.63 5.85
C VAL A 123 7.47 -18.99 4.42
N GLU A 124 6.47 -19.24 3.58
CA GLU A 124 6.62 -19.36 2.13
C GLU A 124 6.18 -18.06 1.48
N ILE A 125 6.90 -17.63 0.44
CA ILE A 125 6.65 -16.35 -0.25
C ILE A 125 6.36 -16.63 -1.72
N GLU A 126 5.26 -16.08 -2.22
CA GLU A 126 4.92 -16.12 -3.65
C GLU A 126 4.71 -14.70 -4.18
N PHE A 127 5.39 -14.35 -5.28
CA PHE A 127 5.19 -13.06 -5.92
C PHE A 127 3.82 -12.98 -6.60
N THR A 128 3.18 -11.82 -6.50
CA THR A 128 1.87 -11.58 -7.11
C THR A 128 1.67 -10.12 -7.49
N TYR A 129 0.68 -9.83 -8.31
CA TYR A 129 0.30 -8.47 -8.66
C TYR A 129 -0.96 -8.06 -7.90
N VAL A 130 -0.86 -6.95 -7.16
CA VAL A 130 -1.98 -6.37 -6.40
C VAL A 130 -2.22 -4.95 -6.90
N ASN A 131 -3.41 -4.68 -7.43
CA ASN A 131 -3.75 -3.39 -8.04
C ASN A 131 -2.69 -2.94 -9.06
N ASN A 132 -2.22 -3.87 -9.90
CA ASN A 132 -1.23 -3.65 -10.95
C ASN A 132 0.20 -3.30 -10.47
N ARG A 133 0.51 -3.52 -9.18
CA ARG A 133 1.87 -3.39 -8.62
C ARG A 133 2.38 -4.72 -8.11
N LEU A 134 3.69 -4.93 -8.21
CA LEU A 134 4.28 -6.14 -7.67
C LEU A 134 4.23 -6.13 -6.14
N GLY A 135 3.90 -7.30 -5.59
CA GLY A 135 3.90 -7.58 -4.18
C GLY A 135 4.16 -9.07 -3.95
N PHE A 136 3.90 -9.53 -2.74
CA PHE A 136 3.97 -10.96 -2.45
C PHE A 136 2.90 -11.40 -1.45
N GLN A 137 2.53 -12.66 -1.56
CA GLN A 137 1.79 -13.43 -0.58
C GLN A 137 2.77 -14.10 0.36
N ALA A 138 2.47 -14.08 1.65
CA ALA A 138 3.17 -14.84 2.67
C ALA A 138 2.24 -15.91 3.22
N TYR A 139 2.68 -17.17 3.14
CA TYR A 139 1.98 -18.33 3.64
C TYR A 139 2.66 -18.85 4.90
N ILE A 140 1.87 -19.20 5.90
CA ILE A 140 2.36 -19.82 7.13
C ILE A 140 1.67 -21.17 7.28
N LYS A 141 2.46 -22.25 7.35
CA LYS A 141 1.94 -23.64 7.39
C LYS A 141 0.99 -23.95 6.23
N GLY A 142 1.28 -23.40 5.04
CA GLY A 142 0.48 -23.59 3.84
C GLY A 142 -0.77 -22.71 3.74
N GLU A 143 -1.10 -21.91 4.76
CA GLU A 143 -2.26 -21.01 4.73
C GLU A 143 -1.84 -19.59 4.37
N LEU A 144 -2.60 -18.92 3.49
CA LEU A 144 -2.36 -17.52 3.16
C LEU A 144 -2.53 -16.64 4.41
N HIS A 145 -1.41 -16.14 4.91
CA HIS A 145 -1.37 -15.36 6.15
C HIS A 145 -1.42 -13.86 5.88
N SER A 146 -0.72 -13.37 4.85
CA SER A 146 -0.75 -11.94 4.50
C SER A 146 -0.35 -11.62 3.07
N ILE A 147 -0.77 -10.44 2.60
CA ILE A 147 -0.37 -9.85 1.32
C ILE A 147 0.39 -8.56 1.58
N TRP A 148 1.53 -8.41 0.91
CA TRP A 148 2.43 -7.28 1.06
C TRP A 148 2.60 -6.54 -0.25
N THR A 149 2.52 -5.21 -0.21
CA THR A 149 2.75 -4.34 -1.36
C THR A 149 3.62 -3.15 -0.99
N PHE A 150 4.26 -2.57 -1.99
CA PHE A 150 5.25 -1.52 -1.81
C PHE A 150 4.89 -0.29 -2.64
N SER A 151 5.23 0.88 -2.10
CA SER A 151 5.36 2.08 -2.91
C SER A 151 6.83 2.44 -2.94
N LEU A 152 7.37 2.53 -4.15
CA LEU A 152 8.76 2.89 -4.40
C LEU A 152 8.82 4.30 -4.97
N LYS A 153 9.92 5.00 -4.76
CA LYS A 153 10.29 6.24 -5.46
C LYS A 153 11.70 6.07 -5.98
N LYS A 154 11.87 5.92 -7.30
CA LYS A 154 13.10 5.33 -7.87
C LYS A 154 13.38 4.01 -7.16
N ASN A 155 14.61 3.73 -6.72
CA ASN A 155 14.97 2.43 -6.18
C ASN A 155 14.87 2.33 -4.65
N THR A 156 13.99 3.13 -4.03
CA THR A 156 13.86 3.20 -2.56
C THR A 156 12.40 3.09 -2.15
N ILE A 157 12.14 2.25 -1.15
CA ILE A 157 10.82 2.01 -0.58
C ILE A 157 10.42 3.20 0.29
N ILE A 158 9.30 3.83 -0.05
CA ILE A 158 8.71 4.94 0.72
C ILE A 158 7.53 4.47 1.58
N ARG A 159 6.84 3.39 1.17
CA ARG A 159 5.71 2.82 1.93
C ARG A 159 5.68 1.31 1.78
N ILE A 160 5.29 0.65 2.86
CA ILE A 160 4.99 -0.78 2.92
C ILE A 160 3.54 -0.91 3.38
N PHE A 161 2.77 -1.76 2.71
CA PHE A 161 1.42 -2.13 3.13
C PHE A 161 1.38 -3.64 3.36
N SER A 162 0.89 -4.04 4.54
CA SER A 162 0.64 -5.43 4.89
C SER A 162 -0.84 -5.61 5.21
N ILE A 163 -1.50 -6.50 4.48
CA ILE A 163 -2.88 -6.89 4.73
C ILE A 163 -2.86 -8.27 5.36
N LEU A 164 -3.29 -8.35 6.62
CA LEU A 164 -3.42 -9.60 7.39
C LEU A 164 -4.88 -9.88 7.75
N ASN A 165 -5.79 -8.92 7.48
CA ASN A 165 -7.21 -9.07 7.75
C ASN A 165 -7.78 -10.20 6.87
N PRO A 166 -8.23 -11.32 7.46
CA PRO A 166 -8.72 -12.46 6.70
C PRO A 166 -9.94 -12.13 5.83
N ASP A 167 -10.74 -11.11 6.19
CA ASP A 167 -11.88 -10.69 5.37
C ASP A 167 -11.47 -9.99 4.07
N LYS A 168 -10.21 -9.54 3.98
CA LYS A 168 -9.64 -8.83 2.83
C LYS A 168 -8.66 -9.68 2.04
N LEU A 169 -8.32 -10.86 2.54
CA LEU A 169 -7.51 -11.82 1.80
C LEU A 169 -8.40 -12.56 0.79
N PRO A 170 -7.87 -12.87 -0.40
CA PRO A 170 -8.57 -13.76 -1.32
C PRO A 170 -8.81 -15.08 -0.61
N LYS A 171 -10.01 -15.61 -0.77
CA LYS A 171 -10.31 -16.98 -0.32
C LYS A 171 -9.79 -17.93 -1.39
N GLU A 172 -9.26 -19.06 -0.95
CA GLU A 172 -9.06 -20.19 -1.87
C GLU A 172 -10.45 -20.61 -2.38
N ASP A 173 -10.57 -20.83 -3.69
CA ASP A 173 -11.78 -21.33 -4.35
C ASP A 173 -12.02 -22.81 -4.02
#